data_AF-A0A259MSG7-F1
#
_entry.id   AF-A0A259MSG7-F1
#
_cell.length_a   1.000
_cell.length_b   1.000
_cell.length_c   1.000
_cell.angle_alpha   90.00
_cell.angle_beta   90.00
_cell.angle_gamma   90.00
#
_symmetry.space_group_name_H-M   'P 1'
#
loop_
_entity.id
_entity.type
_entity.pdbx_description
1 polymer ?
#
loop_
_entity_poly.entity_id
_entity_poly.type
_entity_poly.pdbx_seq_one_letter_code
_entity_poly.pdbx_strand_id
1 'polypeptide(L)' 'MSRYRPPRPAGTPLITPEGEARLRAELHELWHVRRPQVTQSVSEAAAQGDRSENAESGLSPQAPY' A
#
# COMPACT_ATOMS: atom_id res chain seq x y z
N MET A 1 25.80 -3.74 -10.67
CA MET A 1 25.25 -3.33 -11.99
C MET A 1 23.75 -3.60 -11.97
N SER A 2 22.92 -2.55 -11.92
CA SER A 2 21.46 -2.70 -11.89
C SER A 2 20.95 -3.22 -13.23
N ARG A 3 20.06 -4.22 -13.21
CA ARG A 3 19.46 -4.76 -14.43
C ARG A 3 18.40 -3.78 -14.91
N TYR A 4 18.67 -3.08 -16.00
CA TYR A 4 17.67 -2.24 -16.64
C TYR A 4 16.43 -3.07 -17.00
N ARG A 5 15.26 -2.63 -16.54
CA ARG A 5 13.96 -3.19 -16.91
C ARG A 5 13.23 -2.14 -17.76
N PRO A 6 13.02 -2.36 -19.06
CA PRO A 6 12.30 -1.41 -19.88
C PRO A 6 10.85 -1.25 -19.39
N PRO A 7 10.25 -0.06 -19.56
CA PRO A 7 8.85 0.17 -19.23
C PRO A 7 7.94 -0.70 -20.11
N ARG A 8 6.84 -1.18 -19.54
CA ARG A 8 5.83 -1.92 -20.31
C ARG A 8 5.10 -0.96 -21.27
N PRO A 9 4.73 -1.40 -22.48
CA PRO A 9 3.88 -0.62 -23.36
C PRO A 9 2.55 -0.31 -22.67
N ALA A 10 2.01 0.89 -22.92
CA ALA A 10 0.74 1.31 -22.33
C ALA A 10 -0.39 0.38 -22.80
N GLY A 11 -1.17 -0.14 -21.86
CA GLY A 11 -2.41 -0.87 -22.16
C GLY A 11 -3.54 0.10 -22.51
N THR A 12 -4.59 -0.43 -23.15
CA THR A 12 -5.81 0.33 -23.43
C THR A 12 -6.55 0.65 -22.12
N PRO A 13 -7.03 1.90 -21.90
CA PRO A 13 -7.70 2.29 -20.65
C PRO A 13 -9.18 1.86 -20.63
N LEU A 14 -9.46 0.60 -20.99
CA LEU A 14 -10.80 0.02 -20.94
C LEU A 14 -10.90 -0.91 -19.74
N ILE A 15 -12.01 -0.81 -19.00
CA ILE A 15 -12.33 -1.65 -17.86
C ILE A 15 -13.82 -2.03 -17.92
N THR A 16 -14.18 -3.16 -17.31
CA THR A 16 -15.59 -3.52 -17.15
C THR A 16 -16.20 -2.77 -15.96
N PRO A 17 -17.53 -2.57 -15.93
CA PRO A 17 -18.21 -1.93 -14.79
C PRO A 17 -17.94 -2.64 -13.45
N GLU A 18 -17.87 -3.97 -13.46
CA GLU A 18 -17.57 -4.77 -12.26
C GLU A 18 -16.13 -4.55 -11.79
N GLY A 19 -15.19 -4.43 -12.73
CA GLY A 19 -13.80 -4.10 -12.45
C GLY A 19 -13.67 -2.71 -11.84
N GLU A 20 -14.38 -1.72 -12.38
CA GLU A 20 -14.41 -0.37 -11.81
C GLU A 20 -14.96 -0.37 -10.38
N ALA A 21 -16.09 -1.04 -10.14
CA ALA A 21 -16.71 -1.11 -8.83
C ALA A 21 -15.77 -1.74 -7.79
N ARG A 22 -15.07 -2.82 -8.16
CA ARG A 22 -14.08 -3.47 -7.31
C ARG A 22 -12.92 -2.53 -6.97
N LEU A 23 -12.34 -1.85 -7.96
CA LEU A 23 -11.23 -0.91 -7.74
C LEU A 23 -11.64 0.27 -6.87
N ARG A 24 -12.87 0.79 -7.04
CA ARG A 24 -13.40 1.86 -6.20
C ARG A 24 -13.57 1.40 -4.75
N ALA A 25 -14.10 0.19 -4.53
CA ALA A 25 -14.25 -0.37 -3.19
C ALA A 25 -12.88 -0.58 -2.51
N GLU A 26 -11.91 -1.11 -3.25
CA GLU A 26 -10.55 -1.29 -2.75
C GLU A 26 -9.88 0.05 -2.43
N LEU A 27 -10.04 1.06 -3.29
CA LEU A 27 -9.51 2.40 -3.03
C LEU A 27 -10.14 3.02 -1.77
N HIS A 28 -11.44 2.85 -1.58
CA HIS A 28 -12.13 3.33 -0.38
C HIS A 28 -11.54 2.68 0.88
N GLU A 29 -11.42 1.35 0.90
CA GLU A 29 -10.83 0.59 2.01
C GLU A 29 -9.40 1.05 2.31
N LEU A 30 -8.55 1.13 1.29
CA LEU A 30 -7.15 1.53 1.46
C LEU A 30 -7.03 2.94 2.01
N TRP A 31 -7.82 3.88 1.48
CA TRP A 31 -7.68 5.30 1.81
C TRP A 31 -8.39 5.68 3.11
N HIS A 32 -9.63 5.26 3.29
CA HIS A 32 -10.49 5.74 4.38
C HIS A 32 -10.40 4.86 5.62
N VAL A 33 -10.08 3.58 5.46
CA VAL A 33 -10.00 2.63 6.58
C VAL A 33 -8.55 2.39 6.97
N ARG A 34 -7.71 1.93 6.05
CA ARG A 34 -6.35 1.48 6.38
C ARG A 34 -5.34 2.62 6.56
N ARG A 35 -5.34 3.62 5.68
CA ARG A 35 -4.36 4.72 5.76
C ARG A 35 -4.39 5.47 7.11
N PRO A 36 -5.55 5.80 7.72
CA PRO A 36 -5.57 6.43 9.04
C PRO A 36 -4.97 5.55 10.11
N GLN A 37 -5.24 4.24 10.11
CA GLN A 37 -4.68 3.28 11.07
C GLN A 37 -3.15 3.21 10.98
N VAL A 38 -2.62 3.13 9.75
CA VAL A 38 -1.17 3.13 9.52
C VAL A 38 -0.54 4.47 9.93
N THR A 39 -1.22 5.58 9.65
CA THR A 39 -0.70 6.91 10.04
C THR A 39 -0.67 7.07 11.56
N GLN A 40 -1.70 6.57 12.24
CA GLN A 40 -1.80 6.58 13.70
C GLN A 40 -0.69 5.72 14.32
N SER A 41 -0.49 4.48 13.84
CA SER A 41 0.56 3.61 14.37
C SER A 41 1.96 4.19 14.16
N VAL A 42 2.21 4.82 13.00
CA VAL A 42 3.47 5.52 12.75
C VAL A 42 3.65 6.73 13.67
N SER A 43 2.58 7.48 13.94
CA SER A 43 2.62 8.62 14.86
C SER A 43 2.87 8.18 16.31
N GLU A 44 2.24 7.10 16.76
CA GLU A 44 2.44 6.52 18.09
C GLU A 44 3.85 5.99 18.25
N ALA A 45 4.36 5.24 17.28
CA ALA A 45 5.74 4.74 17.27
C ALA A 45 6.75 5.91 17.26
N ALA A 46 6.45 7.01 16.58
CA ALA A 46 7.29 8.21 16.60
C ALA A 46 7.25 8.96 17.94
N ALA A 47 6.12 8.93 18.65
CA ALA A 47 5.95 9.56 19.96
C ALA A 47 6.61 8.75 21.09
N GLN A 48 6.76 7.44 20.93
CA GLN A 48 7.33 6.53 21.94
C GLN A 48 8.88 6.50 21.98
N GLY A 49 9.55 7.19 21.06
CA GLY A 49 11.01 7.39 21.11
C GLY A 49 11.83 6.40 20.28
N ASP A 50 12.94 6.93 19.78
CA ASP A 50 13.94 6.44 18.81
C ASP A 50 13.50 5.48 17.68
N ARG A 51 13.65 5.95 16.44
CA ARG A 51 13.18 5.30 15.20
C ARG A 51 13.97 4.04 14.84
N SER A 52 15.03 3.74 15.56
CA SER A 52 15.96 2.64 15.28
C SER A 52 15.44 1.27 15.73
N GLU A 53 14.62 1.19 16.78
CA GLU A 53 14.10 -0.10 17.28
C GLU A 53 12.72 -0.48 16.69
N ASN A 54 11.94 0.50 16.23
CA ASN A 54 10.56 0.29 15.77
C ASN A 54 10.42 -0.11 14.29
N ALA A 55 11.51 -0.27 13.54
CA ALA A 55 11.48 -0.70 12.14
C ALA A 55 10.91 -2.13 11.95
N GLU A 56 10.86 -2.93 13.02
CA GLU A 56 10.34 -4.31 13.02
C GLU A 56 8.80 -4.39 12.98
N SER A 57 8.07 -3.29 13.22
CA SER A 57 6.59 -3.30 13.19
C SER A 57 5.98 -3.08 11.80
N GLY A 58 6.76 -3.33 10.74
CA GLY A 58 6.27 -3.55 9.40
C GLY A 58 6.00 -5.03 9.17
N LEU A 59 5.18 -5.66 10.02
CA LEU A 59 4.70 -7.02 9.83
C LEU A 59 3.94 -7.05 8.50
N SER A 60 4.64 -7.42 7.45
CA SER A 60 4.05 -7.81 6.17
C SER A 60 2.89 -8.74 6.46
N PRO A 61 1.64 -8.43 6.10
CA PRO A 61 0.77 -9.49 5.69
C PRO A 61 1.42 -10.01 4.41
N GLN A 62 2.16 -11.11 4.54
CA GLN A 62 2.45 -11.96 3.40
C GLN A 62 1.10 -12.30 2.76
N ALA A 63 0.71 -11.53 1.75
CA ALA A 63 -0.31 -11.96 0.83
C ALA A 63 0.30 -13.15 0.08
N PRO A 64 -0.30 -14.34 0.16
CA PRO A 64 0.21 -15.49 -0.57
C PRO A 64 0.00 -15.21 -2.07
N TYR A 65 1.09 -14.95 -2.78
CA TYR A 65 1.20 -15.15 -4.21
C TYR A 65 2.52 -15.88 -4.49
#